data_AF-A0A5C3MVP6-F1
#
_entry.id   AF-A0A5C3MVP6-F1
#
_cell.length_a   1.000
_cell.length_b   1.000
_cell.length_c   1.000
_cell.angle_alpha   90.00
_cell.angle_beta   90.00
_cell.angle_gamma   90.00
#
_symmetry.space_group_name_H-M   'P 1'
#
loop_
_entity.id
_entity.type
_entity.pdbx_description
1 polymer ?
#
loop_
_entity_poly.entity_id
_entity_poly.type
_entity_poly.pdbx_seq_one_letter_code
_entity_poly.pdbx_strand_id
1 'polypeptide(L)'
;MSGLLDNPRVRVHVGDGFKFLQENTSTYDAIITDSSDPVGPAEALFQKPYFQLLHDALTPGGHISTQAECLWLHLPLIKELHEMTKALFAVSEYAFTTISTYPAGQIGFVVCSKEQGRDLKTPVRKVAGTRYYSENVHKAAFVLPEFGRAMIEEGQNILPKFGRALAEAKLQQPKKKILLLGSGFVARPCAEYIVRNAGNELTVACRTLKSAQALAEGLPATTAISLDVNSTSALDEQVAAHDLVISLIPYTYHAAVIQSAIKGKTHVVTTSYVSPAMRELDEAAKKAGIVVMNEIGLDPGIDHLYAVKTISEIHAKGGKVKQFLSYCCGLPAPECSGNPLGYKFSWSSRGVLLALLNNASYIASGKQVDIDGKDLMQSAQPYFISPAFAFVAYPNRNSVPFREWYNIPEAELVIRGTLRYQGFPEFVKVLVQLGWLDMNEKAWLTSELTWLDVMQKLTDVEEASESAVIAHLKATVEFPSESEATRIISGFRWIGLFSTEKINVRGGNLLDTLCARLEDLMKYDEGERDLVMLQHKFVVEWQDGSEQTLTSTLEEYGIPYGHSAMARTVGVPCGIATQLVLDGVLNQTGIQAPYTKEICDPIRALLEAEGLSMVERVL
;
A
#
# COMPACT_ATOMS: atom_id res chain seq x y z
N MET A 1 -40.45 -40.85 30.68
CA MET A 1 -39.32 -41.10 31.62
C MET A 1 -39.77 -41.47 33.03
N SER A 2 -40.92 -41.02 33.55
CA SER A 2 -41.35 -41.31 34.93
C SER A 2 -41.50 -42.80 35.27
N GLY A 3 -42.04 -43.63 34.38
CA GLY A 3 -42.22 -45.08 34.64
C GLY A 3 -40.92 -45.91 34.75
N LEU A 4 -39.75 -45.31 34.47
CA LEU A 4 -38.45 -45.98 34.72
C LEU A 4 -37.98 -45.82 36.18
N LEU A 5 -38.52 -44.84 36.91
CA LEU A 5 -38.19 -44.60 38.32
C LEU A 5 -38.76 -45.70 39.24
N ASP A 6 -39.80 -46.39 38.80
CA ASP A 6 -40.45 -47.50 39.54
C ASP A 6 -39.70 -48.84 39.41
N ASN A 7 -38.59 -48.88 38.67
CA ASN A 7 -37.78 -50.10 38.55
C ASN A 7 -37.18 -50.45 39.93
N PRO A 8 -37.23 -51.71 40.41
CA PRO A 8 -36.69 -52.08 41.72
C PRO A 8 -35.16 -51.88 41.84
N ARG A 9 -34.46 -51.68 40.72
CA ARG A 9 -33.03 -51.34 40.68
C ARG A 9 -32.76 -49.84 40.83
N VAL A 10 -33.79 -49.00 40.82
CA VAL A 10 -33.69 -47.55 40.95
C VAL A 10 -34.09 -47.16 42.36
N ARG A 11 -33.20 -46.41 43.03
CA ARG A 11 -33.49 -45.78 44.31
C ARG A 11 -33.45 -44.27 44.11
N VAL A 12 -34.57 -43.61 44.39
CA VAL A 12 -34.69 -42.15 44.24
C VAL A 12 -34.41 -41.49 45.59
N HIS A 13 -33.53 -40.49 45.57
CA HIS A 13 -33.24 -39.61 46.70
C HIS A 13 -33.66 -38.19 46.34
N VAL A 14 -34.51 -37.58 47.18
CA VAL A 14 -34.96 -36.19 47.01
C VAL A 14 -34.35 -35.36 48.14
N GLY A 15 -33.48 -34.42 47.80
CA GLY A 15 -32.78 -33.59 48.77
C GLY A 15 -31.64 -32.78 48.15
N ASP A 16 -30.80 -32.20 49.01
CA ASP A 16 -29.60 -31.47 48.61
C ASP A 16 -28.50 -32.44 48.15
N GLY A 17 -28.09 -32.32 46.88
CA GLY A 17 -27.07 -33.17 46.28
C GLY A 17 -25.67 -32.98 46.88
N PHE A 18 -25.30 -31.78 47.33
CA PHE A 18 -24.01 -31.54 47.98
C PHE A 18 -23.95 -32.28 49.32
N LYS A 19 -25.01 -32.17 50.12
CA LYS A 19 -25.10 -32.91 51.38
C LYS A 19 -25.09 -34.42 51.14
N PHE A 20 -25.80 -34.89 50.12
CA PHE A 20 -25.82 -36.29 49.76
C PHE A 20 -24.42 -36.82 49.40
N LEU A 21 -23.65 -36.10 48.59
CA LEU A 21 -22.29 -36.51 48.26
C LEU A 21 -21.34 -36.48 49.46
N GLN A 22 -21.49 -35.51 50.37
CA GLN A 22 -20.68 -35.45 51.61
C GLN A 22 -20.91 -36.66 52.53
N GLU A 23 -22.12 -37.21 52.54
CA GLU A 23 -22.49 -38.36 53.38
C GLU A 23 -22.12 -39.72 52.75
N ASN A 24 -21.66 -39.74 51.49
CA ASN A 24 -21.32 -40.97 50.76
C ASN A 24 -19.88 -40.93 50.26
N THR A 25 -19.00 -41.74 50.84
CA THR A 25 -17.59 -41.87 50.43
C THR A 25 -17.33 -43.27 49.89
N SER A 26 -16.59 -43.39 48.79
CA SER A 26 -16.21 -44.68 48.17
C SER A 26 -17.40 -45.64 47.98
N THR A 27 -18.54 -45.12 47.53
CA THR A 27 -19.82 -45.83 47.47
C THR A 27 -20.25 -46.17 46.04
N TYR A 28 -19.88 -45.34 45.06
CA TYR A 28 -20.38 -45.47 43.69
C TYR A 28 -19.27 -45.81 42.70
N ASP A 29 -19.54 -46.72 41.76
CA ASP A 29 -18.62 -47.05 40.66
C ASP A 29 -18.68 -46.04 39.52
N ALA A 30 -19.84 -45.39 39.35
CA ALA A 30 -20.04 -44.35 38.36
C ALA A 30 -20.98 -43.27 38.87
N ILE A 31 -20.65 -42.00 38.59
CA ILE A 31 -21.53 -40.86 38.85
C ILE A 31 -21.76 -40.09 37.54
N ILE A 32 -23.02 -39.85 37.20
CA ILE A 32 -23.40 -39.07 36.02
C ILE A 32 -24.13 -37.83 36.51
N THR A 33 -23.62 -36.65 36.15
CA THR A 33 -24.23 -35.37 36.49
C THR A 33 -24.93 -34.81 35.26
N ASP A 34 -26.25 -34.71 35.34
CA ASP A 34 -27.10 -33.95 34.42
C ASP A 34 -27.56 -32.70 35.18
N SER A 35 -26.94 -31.56 34.89
CA SER A 35 -27.10 -30.30 35.65
C SER A 35 -27.60 -29.18 34.76
N SER A 36 -28.12 -28.11 35.37
CA SER A 36 -28.37 -26.87 34.65
C SER A 36 -27.06 -26.18 34.25
N ASP A 37 -27.14 -25.36 33.20
CA ASP A 37 -26.06 -24.48 32.73
C ASP A 37 -25.45 -23.66 33.89
N PRO A 38 -24.15 -23.28 33.81
CA PRO A 38 -23.39 -22.63 34.89
C PRO A 38 -23.83 -21.16 35.12
N VAL A 39 -25.08 -20.96 35.51
CA VAL A 39 -25.65 -19.63 35.76
C VAL A 39 -26.36 -19.65 37.12
N GLY A 40 -26.00 -18.70 37.99
CA GLY A 40 -26.62 -18.55 39.29
C GLY A 40 -26.28 -19.73 40.22
N PRO A 41 -27.25 -20.36 40.92
CA PRO A 41 -26.96 -21.42 41.89
C PRO A 41 -26.21 -22.63 41.30
N ALA A 42 -26.33 -22.87 40.00
CA ALA A 42 -25.68 -23.99 39.31
C ALA A 42 -24.18 -23.77 39.09
N GLU A 43 -23.65 -22.54 39.20
CA GLU A 43 -22.21 -22.27 39.06
C GLU A 43 -21.35 -23.11 40.02
N ALA A 44 -21.86 -23.38 41.23
CA ALA A 44 -21.18 -24.21 42.22
C ALA A 44 -20.91 -25.65 41.72
N LEU A 45 -21.70 -26.16 40.77
CA LEU A 45 -21.54 -27.48 40.16
C LEU A 45 -20.38 -27.53 39.15
N PHE A 46 -19.80 -26.39 38.79
CA PHE A 46 -18.67 -26.27 37.87
C PHE A 46 -17.36 -25.92 38.59
N GLN A 47 -17.38 -25.90 39.93
CA GLN A 47 -16.24 -25.51 40.75
C GLN A 47 -15.56 -26.70 41.44
N LYS A 48 -14.29 -26.53 41.79
CA LYS A 48 -13.44 -27.56 42.40
C LYS A 48 -14.07 -28.28 43.61
N PRO A 49 -14.76 -27.60 44.54
CA PRO A 49 -15.39 -28.28 45.68
C PRO A 49 -16.38 -29.37 45.27
N TYR A 50 -17.17 -29.13 44.21
CA TYR A 50 -18.12 -30.12 43.71
C TYR A 50 -17.41 -31.36 43.14
N PHE A 51 -16.37 -31.15 42.32
CA PHE A 51 -15.60 -32.25 41.74
C PHE A 51 -14.81 -33.06 42.78
N GLN A 52 -14.39 -32.43 43.88
CA GLN A 52 -13.80 -33.15 45.01
C GLN A 52 -14.82 -34.09 45.67
N LEU A 53 -16.05 -33.62 45.89
CA LEU A 53 -17.14 -34.45 46.42
C LEU A 53 -17.45 -35.64 45.50
N LEU A 54 -17.49 -35.42 44.19
CA LEU A 54 -17.64 -36.49 43.20
C LEU A 54 -16.49 -37.52 43.31
N HIS A 55 -15.26 -37.04 43.38
CA HIS A 55 -14.07 -37.88 43.48
C HIS A 55 -14.07 -38.75 44.74
N ASP A 56 -14.48 -38.19 45.88
CA ASP A 56 -14.47 -38.86 47.18
C ASP A 56 -15.62 -39.88 47.30
N ALA A 57 -16.76 -39.60 46.67
CA ALA A 57 -17.89 -40.53 46.61
C ALA A 57 -17.62 -41.77 45.73
N LEU A 58 -16.66 -41.71 44.81
CA LEU A 58 -16.31 -42.82 43.92
C LEU A 58 -15.45 -43.90 44.59
N THR A 59 -15.76 -45.17 44.30
CA THR A 59 -14.92 -46.33 44.61
C THR A 59 -13.55 -46.24 43.91
N PRO A 60 -12.53 -47.00 44.35
CA PRO A 60 -11.29 -47.14 43.58
C PRO A 60 -11.58 -47.59 42.14
N GLY A 61 -11.07 -46.83 41.17
CA GLY A 61 -11.30 -47.06 39.74
C GLY A 61 -12.62 -46.51 39.20
N GLY A 62 -13.45 -45.86 40.02
CA GLY A 62 -14.72 -45.29 39.60
C GLY A 62 -14.58 -44.14 38.58
N HIS A 63 -15.70 -43.83 37.91
CA HIS A 63 -15.76 -42.87 36.82
C HIS A 63 -16.81 -41.77 37.02
N ILE A 64 -16.57 -40.58 36.47
CA ILE A 64 -17.62 -39.56 36.31
C ILE A 64 -17.87 -39.22 34.86
N SER A 65 -19.09 -38.77 34.56
CA SER A 65 -19.44 -38.03 33.35
C SER A 65 -20.28 -36.81 33.75
N THR A 66 -19.78 -35.63 33.47
CA THR A 66 -20.46 -34.37 33.82
C THR A 66 -20.52 -33.45 32.62
N GLN A 67 -21.57 -32.65 32.54
CA GLN A 67 -21.73 -31.58 31.54
C GLN A 67 -20.50 -30.66 31.52
N ALA A 68 -20.08 -30.29 30.32
CA ALA A 68 -18.95 -29.39 30.06
C ALA A 68 -19.20 -28.45 28.88
N GLU A 69 -20.46 -28.10 28.63
CA GLU A 69 -20.86 -27.03 27.71
C GLU A 69 -20.43 -27.16 26.22
N CYS A 70 -20.79 -26.17 25.41
CA CYS A 70 -20.57 -26.14 23.97
C CYS A 70 -19.20 -25.56 23.58
N LEU A 71 -18.45 -26.29 22.73
CA LEU A 71 -17.15 -25.85 22.18
C LEU A 71 -17.21 -24.52 21.44
N TRP A 72 -18.34 -24.14 20.84
CA TRP A 72 -18.44 -22.88 20.09
C TRP A 72 -18.60 -21.64 20.96
N LEU A 73 -19.08 -21.82 22.19
CA LEU A 73 -19.53 -20.73 23.05
C LEU A 73 -18.70 -20.62 24.33
N HIS A 74 -18.18 -21.75 24.83
CA HIS A 74 -17.69 -21.86 26.20
C HIS A 74 -16.25 -22.42 26.30
N LEU A 75 -15.41 -22.18 25.28
CA LEU A 75 -14.01 -22.65 25.26
C LEU A 75 -13.20 -22.32 26.53
N PRO A 76 -13.27 -21.09 27.11
CA PRO A 76 -12.53 -20.79 28.33
C PRO A 76 -12.97 -21.63 29.53
N LEU A 77 -14.30 -21.79 29.72
CA LEU A 77 -14.86 -22.63 30.78
C LEU A 77 -14.44 -24.09 30.60
N ILE A 78 -14.47 -24.61 29.37
CA ILE A 78 -14.06 -25.99 29.05
C ILE A 78 -12.60 -26.22 29.44
N LYS A 79 -11.72 -25.26 29.13
CA LYS A 79 -10.32 -25.31 29.52
C LYS A 79 -10.16 -25.37 31.04
N GLU A 80 -10.83 -24.46 31.77
CA GLU A 80 -10.79 -24.42 33.24
C GLU A 80 -11.30 -25.73 33.87
N LEU A 81 -12.42 -26.26 33.38
CA LEU A 81 -12.96 -27.54 33.83
C LEU A 81 -11.99 -28.69 33.58
N HIS A 82 -11.39 -28.75 32.39
CA HIS A 82 -10.45 -29.81 32.05
C HIS A 82 -9.18 -29.75 32.92
N GLU A 83 -8.60 -28.56 33.13
CA GLU A 83 -7.44 -28.37 33.99
C GLU A 83 -7.75 -28.77 35.44
N MET A 84 -8.91 -28.34 35.95
CA MET A 84 -9.37 -28.66 37.29
C MET A 84 -9.56 -30.17 37.49
N THR A 85 -10.24 -30.86 36.57
CA THR A 85 -10.47 -32.30 36.70
C THR A 85 -9.22 -33.11 36.48
N LYS A 86 -8.31 -32.66 35.60
CA LYS A 86 -6.99 -33.28 35.41
C LYS A 86 -6.11 -33.18 36.66
N ALA A 87 -6.33 -32.17 37.51
CA ALA A 87 -5.65 -32.05 38.80
C ALA A 87 -6.26 -32.97 39.90
N LEU A 88 -7.49 -33.46 39.72
CA LEU A 88 -8.21 -34.28 40.71
C LEU A 88 -8.24 -35.77 40.35
N PHE A 89 -8.34 -36.11 39.06
CA PHE A 89 -8.51 -37.47 38.57
C PHE A 89 -7.26 -37.97 37.84
N ALA A 90 -7.03 -39.28 37.89
CA ALA A 90 -5.89 -39.91 37.21
C ALA A 90 -6.01 -39.84 35.67
N VAL A 91 -7.25 -39.84 35.16
CA VAL A 91 -7.56 -39.61 33.75
C VAL A 91 -8.70 -38.60 33.66
N SER A 92 -8.57 -37.61 32.77
CA SER A 92 -9.59 -36.63 32.44
C SER A 92 -9.61 -36.41 30.93
N GLU A 93 -10.77 -36.59 30.30
CA GLU A 93 -10.97 -36.46 28.86
C GLU A 93 -12.19 -35.58 28.61
N TYR A 94 -12.16 -34.82 27.52
CA TYR A 94 -13.31 -34.08 27.03
C TYR A 94 -13.93 -34.81 25.84
N ALA A 95 -15.23 -35.07 25.93
CA ALA A 95 -16.03 -35.63 24.87
C ALA A 95 -17.16 -34.66 24.48
N PHE A 96 -17.72 -34.79 23.29
CA PHE A 96 -18.92 -34.06 22.93
C PHE A 96 -19.87 -34.89 22.08
N THR A 97 -21.12 -34.45 22.03
CA THR A 97 -22.13 -35.04 21.16
C THR A 97 -23.03 -33.97 20.56
N THR A 98 -23.74 -34.33 19.50
CA THR A 98 -24.66 -33.42 18.82
C THR A 98 -26.06 -33.55 19.41
N ILE A 99 -26.60 -32.44 19.91
CA ILE A 99 -27.96 -32.36 20.44
C ILE A 99 -28.60 -31.13 19.83
N SER A 100 -29.54 -31.33 18.89
CA SER A 100 -30.13 -30.24 18.09
C SER A 100 -30.86 -29.18 18.93
N THR A 101 -31.28 -29.51 20.15
CA THR A 101 -31.96 -28.59 21.06
C THR A 101 -31.00 -27.79 21.95
N TYR A 102 -29.70 -28.11 21.95
CA TYR A 102 -28.70 -27.41 22.75
C TYR A 102 -28.05 -26.26 21.95
N PRO A 103 -27.60 -25.17 22.59
CA PRO A 103 -26.94 -24.06 21.89
C PRO A 103 -25.83 -24.50 20.92
N ALA A 104 -25.88 -23.96 19.70
CA ALA A 104 -25.01 -24.33 18.58
C ALA A 104 -25.00 -25.83 18.19
N GLY A 105 -26.04 -26.59 18.61
CA GLY A 105 -26.27 -27.98 18.20
C GLY A 105 -25.37 -29.03 18.86
N GLN A 106 -24.64 -28.66 19.91
CA GLN A 106 -23.63 -29.51 20.54
C GLN A 106 -23.60 -29.32 22.06
N ILE A 107 -23.39 -30.41 22.80
CA ILE A 107 -23.02 -30.39 24.23
C ILE A 107 -21.75 -31.20 24.48
N GLY A 108 -20.92 -30.72 25.39
CA GLY A 108 -19.70 -31.36 25.86
C GLY A 108 -19.86 -32.06 27.21
N PHE A 109 -18.94 -32.97 27.48
CA PHE A 109 -18.83 -33.69 28.74
C PHE A 109 -17.36 -33.80 29.14
N VAL A 110 -17.08 -33.64 30.42
CA VAL A 110 -15.83 -34.07 31.00
C VAL A 110 -16.05 -35.45 31.60
N VAL A 111 -15.25 -36.41 31.13
CA VAL A 111 -15.29 -37.81 31.56
C VAL A 111 -13.98 -38.11 32.29
N CYS A 112 -14.07 -38.56 33.54
CA CYS A 112 -12.87 -38.79 34.35
C CYS A 112 -12.86 -40.19 34.98
N SER A 113 -11.66 -40.65 35.32
CA SER A 113 -11.40 -41.94 35.99
C SER A 113 -10.41 -41.78 37.13
N LYS A 114 -10.65 -42.51 38.23
CA LYS A 114 -9.66 -42.70 39.30
C LYS A 114 -8.59 -43.74 38.95
N GLU A 115 -8.86 -44.62 37.98
CA GLU A 115 -7.91 -45.63 37.51
C GLU A 115 -6.89 -45.00 36.55
N GLN A 116 -5.61 -45.07 36.92
CA GLN A 116 -4.50 -44.61 36.08
C GLN A 116 -4.39 -45.46 34.81
N GLY A 117 -4.19 -44.82 33.65
CA GLY A 117 -4.03 -45.51 32.36
C GLY A 117 -5.33 -46.02 31.74
N ARG A 118 -6.49 -45.74 32.35
CA ARG A 118 -7.81 -46.07 31.81
C ARG A 118 -8.07 -45.38 30.47
N ASP A 119 -8.26 -46.15 29.40
CA ASP A 119 -8.71 -45.63 28.11
C ASP A 119 -10.23 -45.40 28.14
N LEU A 120 -10.63 -44.14 28.07
CA LEU A 120 -12.03 -43.69 28.00
C LEU A 120 -12.55 -43.58 26.56
N LYS A 121 -11.65 -43.53 25.57
CA LYS A 121 -11.95 -43.34 24.14
C LYS A 121 -12.37 -44.65 23.47
N THR A 122 -11.94 -45.79 24.02
CA THR A 122 -12.31 -47.12 23.51
C THR A 122 -13.41 -47.76 24.35
N PRO A 123 -14.58 -48.08 23.77
CA PRO A 123 -15.65 -48.76 24.49
C PRO A 123 -15.24 -50.21 24.84
N VAL A 124 -15.51 -50.63 26.09
CA VAL A 124 -15.17 -51.98 26.59
C VAL A 124 -16.29 -53.00 26.45
N ARG A 125 -17.47 -52.58 26.01
CA ARG A 125 -18.62 -53.46 25.80
C ARG A 125 -19.41 -53.07 24.57
N LYS A 126 -20.01 -54.09 23.94
CA LYS A 126 -21.04 -53.92 22.91
C LYS A 126 -22.38 -53.62 23.58
N VAL A 127 -23.06 -52.59 23.11
CA VAL A 127 -24.42 -52.24 23.54
C VAL A 127 -25.35 -52.43 22.34
N ALA A 128 -26.27 -53.39 22.44
CA ALA A 128 -27.21 -53.71 21.37
C ALA A 128 -28.52 -52.91 21.50
N GLY A 129 -29.25 -52.74 20.39
CA GLY A 129 -30.59 -52.15 20.38
C GLY A 129 -30.64 -50.62 20.51
N THR A 130 -29.51 -49.94 20.37
CA THR A 130 -29.41 -48.47 20.41
C THR A 130 -29.73 -47.86 19.04
N ARG A 131 -30.43 -46.71 19.03
CA ARG A 131 -30.72 -45.96 17.79
C ARG A 131 -29.64 -44.93 17.43
N TYR A 132 -28.90 -44.45 18.43
CA TYR A 132 -27.89 -43.41 18.28
C TYR A 132 -26.48 -43.92 18.61
N TYR A 133 -26.32 -44.49 19.81
CA TYR A 133 -25.03 -44.97 20.27
C TYR A 133 -24.51 -46.14 19.41
N SER A 134 -23.25 -46.07 19.03
CA SER A 134 -22.45 -47.18 18.46
C SER A 134 -21.00 -47.03 18.92
N GLU A 135 -20.18 -48.07 18.79
CA GLU A 135 -18.75 -48.00 19.14
C GLU A 135 -18.01 -46.89 18.37
N ASN A 136 -18.41 -46.63 17.11
CA ASN A 136 -17.82 -45.59 16.29
C ASN A 136 -18.24 -44.19 16.77
N VAL A 137 -19.52 -44.02 17.16
CA VAL A 137 -20.01 -42.76 17.75
C VAL A 137 -19.31 -42.47 19.08
N HIS A 138 -19.07 -43.49 19.91
CA HIS A 138 -18.30 -43.36 21.15
C HIS A 138 -16.90 -42.82 20.87
N LYS A 139 -16.14 -43.47 19.97
CA LYS A 139 -14.78 -43.03 19.62
C LYS A 139 -14.77 -41.62 19.05
N ALA A 140 -15.71 -41.31 18.16
CA ALA A 140 -15.82 -39.99 17.53
C ALA A 140 -16.12 -38.86 18.53
N ALA A 141 -16.81 -39.15 19.64
CA ALA A 141 -17.11 -38.16 20.67
C ALA A 141 -15.86 -37.53 21.29
N PHE A 142 -14.71 -38.22 21.26
CA PHE A 142 -13.43 -37.73 21.78
C PHE A 142 -12.52 -37.08 20.71
N VAL A 143 -12.97 -37.00 19.45
CA VAL A 143 -12.20 -36.38 18.36
C VAL A 143 -12.62 -34.93 18.21
N LEU A 144 -11.77 -34.00 18.66
CA LEU A 144 -12.11 -32.58 18.70
C LEU A 144 -11.76 -31.86 17.38
N PRO A 145 -12.55 -30.84 16.99
CA PRO A 145 -12.10 -29.84 16.02
C PRO A 145 -10.81 -29.17 16.49
N GLU A 146 -10.00 -28.69 15.55
CA GLU A 146 -8.67 -28.16 15.84
C GLU A 146 -8.67 -27.00 16.84
N PHE A 147 -9.69 -26.13 16.80
CA PHE A 147 -9.80 -25.03 17.77
C PHE A 147 -10.12 -25.50 19.19
N GLY A 148 -10.83 -26.62 19.34
CA GLY A 148 -11.11 -27.23 20.64
C GLY A 148 -9.87 -27.92 21.20
N ARG A 149 -9.14 -28.67 20.35
CA ARG A 149 -7.85 -29.27 20.70
C ARG A 149 -6.84 -28.21 21.13
N ALA A 150 -6.61 -27.18 20.30
CA ALA A 150 -5.68 -26.09 20.61
C ALA A 150 -6.01 -25.38 21.93
N MET A 151 -7.30 -25.18 22.24
CA MET A 151 -7.68 -24.59 23.52
C MET A 151 -7.37 -25.51 24.71
N ILE A 152 -7.74 -26.80 24.62
CA ILE A 152 -7.62 -27.75 25.75
C ILE A 152 -6.17 -28.18 25.98
N GLU A 153 -5.41 -28.42 24.91
CA GLU A 153 -4.04 -28.95 24.99
C GLU A 153 -2.97 -27.85 25.06
N GLU A 154 -3.17 -26.73 24.35
CA GLU A 154 -2.17 -25.66 24.22
C GLU A 154 -2.59 -24.36 24.90
N GLY A 155 -3.85 -24.26 25.35
CA GLY A 155 -4.39 -23.04 25.95
C GLY A 155 -4.59 -21.91 24.93
N GLN A 156 -4.64 -22.20 23.63
CA GLN A 156 -4.75 -21.21 22.56
C GLN A 156 -6.15 -21.18 21.94
N ASN A 157 -6.75 -19.98 21.84
CA ASN A 157 -7.99 -19.78 21.11
C ASN A 157 -7.70 -19.37 19.66
N ILE A 158 -7.86 -20.31 18.73
CA ILE A 158 -7.66 -20.10 17.29
C ILE A 158 -8.97 -19.87 16.51
N LEU A 159 -10.08 -19.57 17.21
CA LEU A 159 -11.31 -19.20 16.52
C LEU A 159 -11.12 -17.90 15.73
N PRO A 160 -11.66 -17.81 14.51
CA PRO A 160 -11.60 -16.58 13.73
C PRO A 160 -12.35 -15.45 14.46
N LYS A 161 -11.73 -14.26 14.48
CA LYS A 161 -12.34 -13.05 15.05
C LYS A 161 -13.18 -12.35 14.00
N PHE A 162 -14.43 -12.01 14.36
CA PHE A 162 -15.35 -11.31 13.47
C PHE A 162 -15.92 -10.04 14.12
N GLY A 163 -16.36 -9.08 13.30
CA GLY A 163 -17.14 -7.92 13.73
C GLY A 163 -16.46 -7.04 14.78
N ARG A 164 -17.20 -6.69 15.85
CA ARG A 164 -16.72 -5.78 16.92
C ARG A 164 -15.49 -6.30 17.64
N ALA A 165 -15.37 -7.62 17.86
CA ALA A 165 -14.21 -8.21 18.52
C ALA A 165 -12.92 -8.05 17.69
N LEU A 166 -13.03 -8.02 16.36
CA LEU A 166 -11.91 -7.71 15.47
C LEU A 166 -11.54 -6.21 15.55
N ALA A 167 -12.55 -5.33 15.60
CA ALA A 167 -12.34 -3.89 15.73
C ALA A 167 -11.71 -3.50 17.07
N GLU A 168 -12.18 -4.09 18.18
CA GLU A 168 -11.62 -3.89 19.52
C GLU A 168 -10.19 -4.43 19.63
N ALA A 169 -9.91 -5.59 19.02
CA ALA A 169 -8.54 -6.10 18.94
C ALA A 169 -7.61 -5.17 18.15
N LYS A 170 -8.10 -4.51 17.09
CA LYS A 170 -7.34 -3.49 16.35
C LYS A 170 -7.10 -2.23 17.20
N LEU A 171 -8.08 -1.80 18.00
CA LEU A 171 -7.95 -0.64 18.89
C LEU A 171 -6.98 -0.87 20.06
N GLN A 172 -6.72 -2.13 20.43
CA GLN A 172 -5.77 -2.50 21.48
C GLN A 172 -4.33 -2.70 20.95
N GLN A 173 -4.10 -2.64 19.63
CA GLN A 173 -2.75 -2.69 19.09
C GLN A 173 -1.99 -1.40 19.43
N PRO A 174 -0.68 -1.48 19.74
CA PRO A 174 0.14 -0.29 19.93
C PRO A 174 0.06 0.57 18.67
N LYS A 175 -0.23 1.86 18.88
CA LYS A 175 -0.36 2.82 17.78
C LYS A 175 0.93 2.86 16.96
N LYS A 176 0.78 2.90 15.64
CA LYS A 176 1.88 3.04 14.69
C LYS A 176 2.19 4.51 14.49
N LYS A 177 3.46 4.88 14.61
CA LYS A 177 3.95 6.25 14.42
C LYS A 177 4.56 6.38 13.04
N ILE A 178 4.07 7.34 12.26
CA ILE A 178 4.51 7.59 10.89
C ILE A 178 5.07 9.00 10.78
N LEU A 179 6.28 9.14 10.24
CA LEU A 179 6.90 10.43 9.92
C LEU A 179 6.73 10.73 8.43
N LEU A 180 6.01 11.79 8.07
CA LEU A 180 5.87 12.26 6.70
C LEU A 180 6.80 13.44 6.44
N LEU A 181 7.86 13.19 5.67
CA LEU A 181 8.79 14.22 5.21
C LEU A 181 8.22 14.87 3.94
N GLY A 182 7.90 16.16 4.03
CA GLY A 182 7.43 16.97 2.91
C GLY A 182 5.94 17.31 2.96
N SER A 183 5.63 18.58 2.67
CA SER A 183 4.27 19.14 2.63
C SER A 183 3.95 19.67 1.22
N GLY A 184 4.46 19.00 0.19
CA GLY A 184 4.21 19.36 -1.20
C GLY A 184 2.82 18.94 -1.69
N PHE A 185 2.52 19.23 -2.96
CA PHE A 185 1.20 18.98 -3.59
C PHE A 185 0.68 17.55 -3.44
N VAL A 186 1.55 16.55 -3.40
CA VAL A 186 1.18 15.13 -3.35
C VAL A 186 1.01 14.57 -1.92
N ALA A 187 1.40 15.33 -0.90
CA ALA A 187 1.47 14.83 0.48
C ALA A 187 0.09 14.69 1.14
N ARG A 188 -0.88 15.54 0.77
CA ARG A 188 -2.19 15.58 1.44
C ARG A 188 -3.01 14.30 1.24
N PRO A 189 -3.20 13.75 0.02
CA PRO A 189 -3.94 12.49 -0.15
C PRO A 189 -3.28 11.30 0.55
N CYS A 190 -1.94 11.29 0.60
CA CYS A 190 -1.20 10.29 1.37
C CYS A 190 -1.51 10.40 2.86
N ALA A 191 -1.36 11.59 3.44
CA ALA A 191 -1.66 11.85 4.85
C ALA A 191 -3.10 11.47 5.22
N GLU A 192 -4.08 11.87 4.39
CA GLU A 192 -5.49 11.52 4.56
C GLU A 192 -5.72 10.01 4.55
N TYR A 193 -5.05 9.26 3.66
CA TYR A 193 -5.16 7.80 3.64
C TYR A 193 -4.64 7.18 4.94
N ILE A 194 -3.47 7.63 5.42
CA ILE A 194 -2.84 7.10 6.64
C ILE A 194 -3.73 7.26 7.87
N VAL A 195 -4.31 8.44 8.05
CA VAL A 195 -5.06 8.77 9.27
C VAL A 195 -6.49 8.23 9.28
N ARG A 196 -6.94 7.56 8.20
CA ARG A 196 -8.19 6.77 8.19
C ARG A 196 -8.12 5.62 9.20
N ASN A 197 -6.92 5.08 9.43
CA ASN A 197 -6.71 4.06 10.45
C ASN A 197 -6.48 4.72 11.81
N ALA A 198 -7.41 4.54 12.75
CA ALA A 198 -7.34 5.10 14.10
C ALA A 198 -6.14 4.58 14.93
N GLY A 199 -5.48 3.50 14.48
CA GLY A 199 -4.24 3.01 15.05
C GLY A 199 -2.99 3.78 14.62
N ASN A 200 -3.10 4.75 13.71
CA ASN A 200 -1.96 5.53 13.21
C ASN A 200 -1.86 6.90 13.88
N GLU A 201 -0.62 7.33 14.18
CA GLU A 201 -0.26 8.70 14.55
C GLU A 201 0.71 9.25 13.52
N LEU A 202 0.39 10.43 12.97
CA LEU A 202 1.14 11.04 11.88
C LEU A 202 1.92 12.27 12.38
N THR A 203 3.18 12.37 12.02
CA THR A 203 3.99 13.58 12.21
C THR A 203 4.37 14.14 10.85
N VAL A 204 3.89 15.33 10.51
CA VAL A 204 4.25 16.04 9.28
C VAL A 204 5.47 16.91 9.54
N ALA A 205 6.53 16.73 8.76
CA ALA A 205 7.79 17.41 8.97
C ALA A 205 8.25 18.16 7.71
N CYS A 206 8.56 19.44 7.88
CA CYS A 206 9.07 20.33 6.82
C CYS A 206 10.07 21.33 7.36
N ARG A 207 10.89 21.94 6.49
CA ARG A 207 11.79 23.03 6.90
C ARG A 207 11.04 24.24 7.49
N THR A 208 9.84 24.52 6.96
CA THR A 208 8.99 25.62 7.42
C THR A 208 7.82 25.06 8.22
N LEU A 209 7.78 25.33 9.53
CA LEU A 209 6.72 24.83 10.43
C LEU A 209 5.30 25.16 9.93
N LYS A 210 5.09 26.38 9.43
CA LYS A 210 3.78 26.83 8.91
C LYS A 210 3.28 25.94 7.77
N SER A 211 4.17 25.44 6.91
CA SER A 211 3.80 24.54 5.81
C SER A 211 3.38 23.16 6.33
N ALA A 212 4.07 22.63 7.35
CA ALA A 212 3.68 21.38 8.00
C ALA A 212 2.33 21.52 8.73
N GLN A 213 2.11 22.64 9.44
CA GLN A 213 0.86 22.93 10.13
C GLN A 213 -0.33 23.02 9.15
N ALA A 214 -0.16 23.71 8.02
CA ALA A 214 -1.18 23.79 6.98
C ALA A 214 -1.55 22.43 6.41
N LEU A 215 -0.57 21.54 6.19
CA LEU A 215 -0.85 20.18 5.71
C LEU A 215 -1.51 19.31 6.80
N ALA A 216 -1.18 19.51 8.07
CA ALA A 216 -1.76 18.78 9.19
C ALA A 216 -3.18 19.24 9.56
N GLU A 217 -3.60 20.42 9.10
CA GLU A 217 -4.88 21.03 9.48
C GLU A 217 -6.07 20.13 9.14
N GLY A 218 -6.91 19.87 10.13
CA GLY A 218 -8.10 19.02 10.01
C GLY A 218 -7.84 17.51 9.99
N LEU A 219 -6.58 17.05 10.03
CA LEU A 219 -6.27 15.62 10.09
C LEU A 219 -6.28 15.11 11.55
N PRO A 220 -6.97 13.99 11.84
CA PRO A 220 -6.94 13.39 13.17
C PRO A 220 -5.56 12.83 13.50
N ALA A 221 -5.23 12.74 14.80
CA ALA A 221 -3.99 12.14 15.31
C ALA A 221 -2.71 12.60 14.58
N THR A 222 -2.69 13.86 14.13
CA THR A 222 -1.59 14.42 13.33
C THR A 222 -0.92 15.58 14.06
N THR A 223 0.41 15.59 14.07
CA THR A 223 1.24 16.67 14.59
C THR A 223 2.12 17.26 13.49
N ALA A 224 2.63 18.47 13.69
CA ALA A 224 3.47 19.17 12.73
C ALA A 224 4.76 19.65 13.40
N ILE A 225 5.89 19.41 12.74
CA ILE A 225 7.23 19.80 13.23
C ILE A 225 8.04 20.52 12.15
N SER A 226 9.01 21.31 12.61
CA SER A 226 10.06 21.85 11.76
C SER A 226 11.24 20.87 11.73
N LEU A 227 11.63 20.41 10.54
CA LEU A 227 12.76 19.49 10.37
C LEU A 227 13.53 19.83 9.08
N ASP A 228 14.83 20.06 9.22
CA ASP A 228 15.76 20.10 8.09
C ASP A 228 16.42 18.73 7.94
N VAL A 229 16.17 18.08 6.80
CA VAL A 229 16.73 16.76 6.48
C VAL A 229 18.25 16.77 6.30
N ASN A 230 18.87 17.95 6.17
CA ASN A 230 20.32 18.09 6.18
C ASN A 230 20.92 18.06 7.59
N SER A 231 20.09 18.24 8.63
CA SER A 231 20.53 18.08 10.02
C SER A 231 20.49 16.60 10.40
N THR A 232 21.61 15.89 10.20
CA THR A 232 21.69 14.45 10.42
C THR A 232 21.24 14.03 11.82
N SER A 233 21.61 14.76 12.86
CA SER A 233 21.21 14.43 14.24
C SER A 233 19.70 14.57 14.46
N ALA A 234 19.10 15.65 13.94
CA ALA A 234 17.66 15.88 14.08
C ALA A 234 16.86 14.87 13.25
N LEU A 235 17.36 14.51 12.06
CA LEU A 235 16.76 13.47 11.22
C LEU A 235 16.83 12.11 11.92
N ASP A 236 18.00 11.71 12.42
CA ASP A 236 18.20 10.44 13.13
C ASP A 236 17.28 10.31 14.35
N GLU A 237 17.14 11.40 15.14
CA GLU A 237 16.24 11.44 16.30
C GLU A 237 14.78 11.24 15.89
N GLN A 238 14.31 12.00 14.89
CA GLN A 238 12.92 11.91 14.45
C GLN A 238 12.63 10.58 13.77
N VAL A 239 13.52 10.07 12.93
CA VAL A 239 13.35 8.77 12.26
C VAL A 239 13.26 7.64 13.28
N ALA A 240 14.16 7.59 14.27
CA ALA A 240 14.16 6.56 15.30
C ALA A 240 12.94 6.61 16.23
N ALA A 241 12.24 7.75 16.31
CA ALA A 241 11.02 7.90 17.13
C ALA A 241 9.74 7.36 16.45
N HIS A 242 9.82 6.95 15.18
CA HIS A 242 8.70 6.48 14.37
C HIS A 242 8.94 5.05 13.86
N ASP A 243 7.86 4.34 13.52
CA ASP A 243 7.89 2.98 12.96
C ASP A 243 8.16 2.98 11.44
N LEU A 244 7.74 4.05 10.75
CA LEU A 244 7.92 4.22 9.31
C LEU A 244 8.09 5.70 8.93
N VAL A 245 8.94 5.96 7.94
CA VAL A 245 9.16 7.28 7.34
C VAL A 245 8.70 7.30 5.89
N ILE A 246 7.83 8.24 5.54
CA ILE A 246 7.43 8.53 4.16
C ILE A 246 8.27 9.70 3.65
N SER A 247 8.99 9.51 2.54
CA SER A 247 9.84 10.54 1.94
C SER A 247 9.20 11.11 0.66
N LEU A 248 8.47 12.22 0.80
CA LEU A 248 7.88 12.99 -0.31
C LEU A 248 8.62 14.33 -0.54
N ILE A 249 9.94 14.31 -0.31
CA ILE A 249 10.88 15.40 -0.55
C ILE A 249 11.70 15.14 -1.83
N PRO A 250 12.53 16.10 -2.32
CA PRO A 250 13.36 15.88 -3.49
C PRO A 250 14.23 14.62 -3.39
N TYR A 251 14.31 13.87 -4.49
CA TYR A 251 14.94 12.55 -4.53
C TYR A 251 16.42 12.53 -4.12
N THR A 252 17.10 13.67 -4.19
CA THR A 252 18.50 13.84 -3.76
C THR A 252 18.70 13.58 -2.26
N TYR A 253 17.64 13.64 -1.46
CA TYR A 253 17.70 13.40 -0.02
C TYR A 253 17.39 11.95 0.38
N HIS A 254 16.87 11.11 -0.53
CA HIS A 254 16.40 9.77 -0.18
C HIS A 254 17.50 8.88 0.40
N ALA A 255 18.72 8.94 -0.12
CA ALA A 255 19.84 8.16 0.41
C ALA A 255 20.15 8.52 1.88
N ALA A 256 20.10 9.81 2.24
CA ALA A 256 20.32 10.26 3.61
C ALA A 256 19.18 9.81 4.55
N VAL A 257 17.93 9.88 4.08
CA VAL A 257 16.76 9.36 4.83
C VAL A 257 16.88 7.86 5.06
N ILE A 258 17.27 7.08 4.06
CA ILE A 258 17.45 5.63 4.18
C ILE A 258 18.61 5.30 5.13
N GLN A 259 19.73 6.03 5.07
CA GLN A 259 20.83 5.86 6.02
C GLN A 259 20.39 6.12 7.47
N SER A 260 19.56 7.15 7.70
CA SER A 260 18.97 7.43 9.00
C SER A 260 18.03 6.31 9.45
N ALA A 261 17.17 5.83 8.55
CA ALA A 261 16.24 4.74 8.79
C ALA A 261 16.93 3.41 9.11
N ILE A 262 18.07 3.11 8.48
CA ILE A 262 18.92 1.96 8.80
C ILE A 262 19.41 2.03 10.25
N LYS A 263 19.83 3.22 10.74
CA LYS A 263 20.25 3.40 12.14
C LYS A 263 19.08 3.25 13.11
N GLY A 264 17.92 3.83 12.76
CA GLY A 264 16.70 3.78 13.57
C GLY A 264 15.97 2.42 13.52
N LYS A 265 16.33 1.54 12.59
CA LYS A 265 15.56 0.32 12.21
C LYS A 265 14.11 0.65 11.85
N THR A 266 13.94 1.77 11.13
CA THR A 266 12.66 2.33 10.72
C THR A 266 12.38 1.98 9.27
N HIS A 267 11.13 1.63 8.93
CA HIS A 267 10.77 1.37 7.53
C HIS A 267 10.71 2.67 6.71
N VAL A 268 10.80 2.56 5.38
CA VAL A 268 10.77 3.73 4.49
C VAL A 268 9.83 3.48 3.31
N VAL A 269 9.05 4.51 2.94
CA VAL A 269 8.27 4.54 1.69
C VAL A 269 8.61 5.80 0.88
N THR A 270 8.85 5.65 -0.41
CA THR A 270 9.08 6.76 -1.34
C THR A 270 8.31 6.58 -2.64
N THR A 271 7.98 7.67 -3.32
CA THR A 271 7.32 7.65 -4.65
C THR A 271 8.31 7.94 -5.79
N SER A 272 9.61 7.72 -5.54
CA SER A 272 10.69 8.08 -6.47
C SER A 272 11.39 6.84 -7.01
N TYR A 273 12.05 7.00 -8.16
CA TYR A 273 12.93 5.99 -8.74
C TYR A 273 14.02 5.56 -7.77
N VAL A 274 14.36 4.27 -7.80
CA VAL A 274 15.51 3.74 -7.09
C VAL A 274 16.79 4.22 -7.76
N SER A 275 17.51 5.14 -7.11
CA SER A 275 18.79 5.66 -7.59
C SER A 275 19.96 4.67 -7.31
N PRO A 276 21.11 4.78 -8.01
CA PRO A 276 22.29 3.99 -7.69
C PRO A 276 22.70 4.08 -6.21
N ALA A 277 22.70 5.29 -5.65
CA ALA A 277 23.02 5.52 -4.24
C ALA A 277 22.03 4.82 -3.28
N MET A 278 20.77 4.65 -3.68
CA MET A 278 19.80 3.86 -2.89
C MET A 278 20.08 2.36 -3.00
N ARG A 279 20.43 1.86 -4.20
CA ARG A 279 20.76 0.43 -4.41
C ARG A 279 21.96 -0.01 -3.57
N GLU A 280 22.96 0.86 -3.40
CA GLU A 280 24.14 0.58 -2.57
C GLU A 280 23.79 0.34 -1.09
N LEU A 281 22.62 0.80 -0.62
CA LEU A 281 22.15 0.64 0.75
C LEU A 281 21.34 -0.65 0.99
N ASP A 282 21.13 -1.47 -0.04
CA ASP A 282 20.25 -2.65 0.02
C ASP A 282 20.67 -3.69 1.07
N GLU A 283 21.93 -4.12 1.04
CA GLU A 283 22.43 -5.08 2.03
C GLU A 283 22.41 -4.52 3.46
N ALA A 284 22.62 -3.22 3.63
CA ALA A 284 22.52 -2.57 4.93
C ALA A 284 21.07 -2.51 5.43
N ALA A 285 20.11 -2.23 4.55
CA ALA A 285 18.67 -2.24 4.86
C ALA A 285 18.17 -3.65 5.22
N LYS A 286 18.59 -4.68 4.47
CA LYS A 286 18.31 -6.10 4.79
C LYS A 286 18.85 -6.48 6.16
N LYS A 287 20.12 -6.13 6.45
CA LYS A 287 20.75 -6.41 7.75
C LYS A 287 20.07 -5.69 8.91
N ALA A 288 19.55 -4.48 8.68
CA ALA A 288 18.78 -3.74 9.67
C ALA A 288 17.35 -4.30 9.88
N GLY A 289 16.89 -5.19 8.99
CA GLY A 289 15.56 -5.79 9.05
C GLY A 289 14.44 -4.84 8.60
N ILE A 290 14.76 -3.84 7.76
CA ILE A 290 13.78 -2.83 7.33
C ILE A 290 13.34 -3.04 5.89
N VAL A 291 12.08 -2.70 5.62
CA VAL A 291 11.51 -2.56 4.27
C VAL A 291 11.70 -1.12 3.81
N VAL A 292 12.25 -0.94 2.61
CA VAL A 292 12.37 0.35 1.93
C VAL A 292 11.61 0.25 0.60
N MET A 293 10.32 0.58 0.61
CA MET A 293 9.46 0.51 -0.56
C MET A 293 9.56 1.80 -1.39
N ASN A 294 9.89 1.68 -2.67
CA ASN A 294 10.08 2.82 -3.57
C ASN A 294 9.15 2.70 -4.77
N GLU A 295 9.24 3.67 -5.68
CA GLU A 295 8.56 3.60 -6.97
C GLU A 295 7.06 3.32 -6.85
N ILE A 296 6.41 3.94 -5.85
CA ILE A 296 4.99 3.71 -5.56
C ILE A 296 4.14 4.99 -5.52
N GLY A 297 4.29 5.81 -6.57
CA GLY A 297 3.41 6.93 -6.90
C GLY A 297 2.54 6.63 -8.12
N LEU A 298 2.57 7.51 -9.12
CA LEU A 298 1.91 7.35 -10.43
C LEU A 298 2.85 6.72 -11.46
N ASP A 299 3.93 7.42 -11.78
CA ASP A 299 5.01 7.04 -12.68
C ASP A 299 6.31 7.60 -12.08
N PRO A 300 7.07 6.79 -11.31
CA PRO A 300 6.91 5.34 -11.13
C PRO A 300 5.89 4.96 -10.04
N GLY A 301 5.04 3.96 -10.30
CA GLY A 301 4.06 3.40 -9.36
C GLY A 301 2.92 2.65 -10.03
N ILE A 302 1.76 3.30 -10.19
CA ILE A 302 0.58 2.73 -10.86
C ILE A 302 0.96 2.12 -12.22
N ASP A 303 1.90 2.74 -12.93
CA ASP A 303 2.39 2.20 -14.20
C ASP A 303 2.99 0.80 -14.06
N HIS A 304 3.82 0.57 -13.04
CA HIS A 304 4.37 -0.76 -12.74
C HIS A 304 3.29 -1.78 -12.37
N LEU A 305 2.31 -1.38 -11.55
CA LEU A 305 1.24 -2.27 -11.07
C LEU A 305 0.48 -2.92 -12.24
N TYR A 306 0.13 -2.10 -13.24
CA TYR A 306 -0.63 -2.57 -14.38
C TYR A 306 0.24 -3.16 -15.50
N ALA A 307 1.48 -2.69 -15.67
CA ALA A 307 2.43 -3.35 -16.57
C ALA A 307 2.67 -4.81 -16.14
N VAL A 308 3.02 -5.04 -14.87
CA VAL A 308 3.26 -6.37 -14.32
C VAL A 308 2.02 -7.25 -14.40
N LYS A 309 0.83 -6.71 -14.09
CA LYS A 309 -0.45 -7.43 -14.23
C LYS A 309 -0.64 -7.95 -15.66
N THR A 310 -0.67 -7.05 -16.64
CA THR A 310 -1.02 -7.42 -18.02
C THR A 310 0.04 -8.33 -18.64
N ILE A 311 1.34 -8.07 -18.40
CA ILE A 311 2.43 -8.94 -18.87
C ILE A 311 2.28 -10.36 -18.31
N SER A 312 2.03 -10.47 -17.01
CA SER A 312 1.85 -11.76 -16.35
C SER A 312 0.65 -12.54 -16.91
N GLU A 313 -0.45 -11.85 -17.21
CA GLU A 313 -1.64 -12.47 -17.82
C GLU A 313 -1.40 -12.93 -19.26
N ILE A 314 -0.62 -12.17 -20.04
CA ILE A 314 -0.20 -12.54 -21.39
C ILE A 314 0.66 -13.81 -21.35
N HIS A 315 1.70 -13.83 -20.52
CA HIS A 315 2.58 -14.99 -20.38
C HIS A 315 1.86 -16.23 -19.85
N ALA A 316 0.93 -16.07 -18.90
CA ALA A 316 0.12 -17.17 -18.38
C ALA A 316 -0.76 -17.83 -19.45
N LYS A 317 -1.16 -17.07 -20.49
CA LYS A 317 -1.89 -17.56 -21.67
C LYS A 317 -0.97 -18.03 -22.79
N GLY A 318 0.35 -18.04 -22.56
CA GLY A 318 1.36 -18.46 -23.52
C GLY A 318 1.67 -17.43 -24.62
N GLY A 319 1.21 -16.20 -24.47
CA GLY A 319 1.53 -15.10 -25.38
C GLY A 319 2.92 -14.51 -25.12
N LYS A 320 3.44 -13.78 -26.11
CA LYS A 320 4.74 -13.09 -26.08
C LYS A 320 4.54 -11.59 -26.24
N VAL A 321 5.16 -10.79 -25.38
CA VAL A 321 5.08 -9.33 -25.47
C VAL A 321 6.14 -8.83 -26.46
N LYS A 322 5.76 -8.67 -27.74
CA LYS A 322 6.66 -8.21 -28.81
C LYS A 322 7.03 -6.74 -28.66
N GLN A 323 6.08 -5.91 -28.23
CA GLN A 323 6.31 -4.49 -27.99
C GLN A 323 5.63 -4.05 -26.69
N PHE A 324 6.34 -3.28 -25.88
CA PHE A 324 5.85 -2.63 -24.68
C PHE A 324 6.09 -1.12 -24.78
N LEU A 325 5.01 -0.35 -24.74
CA LEU A 325 5.05 1.11 -24.67
C LEU A 325 4.26 1.56 -23.44
N SER A 326 4.84 2.46 -22.65
CA SER A 326 4.17 3.11 -21.52
C SER A 326 4.37 4.61 -21.61
N TYR A 327 3.29 5.37 -21.65
CA TYR A 327 3.34 6.82 -21.75
C TYR A 327 2.44 7.45 -20.70
N CYS A 328 3.01 8.38 -19.94
CA CYS A 328 2.32 9.04 -18.83
C CYS A 328 2.44 10.58 -18.90
N CYS A 329 1.45 11.29 -18.36
CA CYS A 329 1.57 12.70 -18.05
C CYS A 329 0.69 13.14 -16.88
N GLY A 330 1.07 14.29 -16.30
CA GLY A 330 0.17 15.20 -15.59
C GLY A 330 0.17 16.54 -16.32
N LEU A 331 -0.99 16.94 -16.82
CA LEU A 331 -1.23 18.12 -17.63
C LEU A 331 -2.42 18.90 -17.09
N PRO A 332 -2.62 20.17 -17.47
CA PRO A 332 -3.93 20.79 -17.29
C PRO A 332 -4.97 20.02 -18.10
N ALA A 333 -6.23 19.98 -17.63
CA ALA A 333 -7.32 19.51 -18.48
C ALA A 333 -7.38 20.33 -19.79
N PRO A 334 -7.88 19.77 -20.91
CA PRO A 334 -7.86 20.46 -22.21
C PRO A 334 -8.44 21.89 -22.14
N GLU A 335 -9.53 22.08 -21.40
CA GLU A 335 -10.18 23.36 -21.17
C GLU A 335 -9.35 24.37 -20.35
N CYS A 336 -8.38 23.90 -19.56
CA CYS A 336 -7.48 24.70 -18.71
C CYS A 336 -6.07 24.86 -19.34
N SER A 337 -5.86 24.38 -20.57
CA SER A 337 -4.55 24.35 -21.23
C SER A 337 -4.20 25.63 -22.02
N GLY A 338 -4.96 26.71 -21.85
CA GLY A 338 -4.88 27.96 -22.63
C GLY A 338 -3.65 28.85 -22.40
N ASN A 339 -2.44 28.28 -22.38
CA ASN A 339 -1.18 29.01 -22.27
C ASN A 339 -0.15 28.51 -23.33
N PRO A 340 0.98 29.22 -23.54
CA PRO A 340 1.92 28.91 -24.62
C PRO A 340 2.50 27.49 -24.63
N LEU A 341 2.57 26.83 -23.46
CA LEU A 341 3.10 25.48 -23.31
C LEU A 341 1.99 24.41 -23.25
N GLY A 342 0.73 24.79 -23.11
CA GLY A 342 -0.31 23.83 -22.73
C GLY A 342 0.01 23.14 -21.40
N TYR A 343 0.72 23.80 -20.49
CA TYR A 343 1.27 23.18 -19.28
C TYR A 343 1.04 24.07 -18.06
N LYS A 344 0.66 23.46 -16.94
CA LYS A 344 0.55 24.13 -15.64
C LYS A 344 1.27 23.30 -14.58
N PHE A 345 1.95 23.95 -13.65
CA PHE A 345 2.77 23.26 -12.66
C PHE A 345 1.92 22.69 -11.54
N SER A 346 1.78 21.36 -11.51
CA SER A 346 1.20 20.60 -10.38
C SER A 346 2.27 19.99 -9.46
N TRP A 347 3.54 20.19 -9.80
CA TRP A 347 4.72 19.77 -9.05
C TRP A 347 5.91 20.68 -9.38
N SER A 348 7.12 20.36 -8.89
CA SER A 348 8.31 21.21 -9.02
C SER A 348 8.62 21.64 -10.47
N SER A 349 8.51 22.93 -10.76
CA SER A 349 8.84 23.57 -12.05
C SER A 349 10.26 23.26 -12.52
N ARG A 350 11.23 23.38 -11.61
CA ARG A 350 12.64 23.04 -11.85
C ARG A 350 12.79 21.58 -12.25
N GLY A 351 12.07 20.69 -11.58
CA GLY A 351 12.05 19.26 -11.92
C GLY A 351 11.48 19.00 -13.32
N VAL A 352 10.40 19.70 -13.71
CA VAL A 352 9.81 19.62 -15.05
C VAL A 352 10.82 20.01 -16.11
N LEU A 353 11.46 21.18 -15.97
CA LEU A 353 12.38 21.70 -16.98
C LEU A 353 13.67 20.89 -17.07
N LEU A 354 14.22 20.44 -15.95
CA LEU A 354 15.40 19.56 -15.96
C LEU A 354 15.12 18.20 -16.60
N ALA A 355 13.89 17.69 -16.46
CA ALA A 355 13.52 16.43 -17.10
C ALA A 355 13.60 16.50 -18.64
N LEU A 356 13.53 17.71 -19.22
CA LEU A 356 13.63 17.95 -20.66
C LEU A 356 15.08 17.90 -21.18
N LEU A 357 16.06 17.90 -20.28
CA LEU A 357 17.50 17.75 -20.59
C LEU A 357 18.03 16.35 -20.27
N ASN A 358 17.18 15.41 -19.83
CA ASN A 358 17.61 14.06 -19.53
C ASN A 358 17.96 13.31 -20.82
N ASN A 359 19.03 12.53 -20.78
CA ASN A 359 19.24 11.51 -21.80
C ASN A 359 18.12 10.46 -21.70
N ALA A 360 17.79 9.87 -22.85
CA ALA A 360 16.87 8.74 -22.91
C ALA A 360 17.48 7.53 -23.59
N SER A 361 17.19 6.34 -23.07
CA SER A 361 17.65 5.07 -23.63
C SER A 361 16.49 4.09 -23.66
N TYR A 362 16.28 3.38 -24.77
CA TYR A 362 15.19 2.42 -24.91
C TYR A 362 15.57 1.28 -25.86
N ILE A 363 14.74 0.23 -25.92
CA ILE A 363 14.95 -0.87 -26.87
C ILE A 363 14.08 -0.64 -28.10
N ALA A 364 14.67 -0.70 -29.31
CA ALA A 364 13.97 -0.71 -30.58
C ALA A 364 14.59 -1.71 -31.54
N SER A 365 13.75 -2.50 -32.22
CA SER A 365 14.19 -3.63 -33.07
C SER A 365 15.19 -4.55 -32.35
N GLY A 366 14.96 -4.78 -31.06
CA GLY A 366 15.79 -5.62 -30.19
C GLY A 366 17.13 -5.02 -29.78
N LYS A 367 17.45 -3.77 -30.17
CA LYS A 367 18.71 -3.08 -29.87
C LYS A 367 18.49 -1.85 -29.01
N GLN A 368 19.49 -1.48 -28.22
CA GLN A 368 19.46 -0.23 -27.47
C GLN A 368 19.60 0.97 -28.42
N VAL A 369 18.77 1.98 -28.20
CA VAL A 369 18.81 3.30 -28.84
C VAL A 369 18.99 4.34 -27.74
N ASP A 370 19.95 5.23 -27.93
CA ASP A 370 20.27 6.31 -27.01
C ASP A 370 19.99 7.67 -27.67
N ILE A 371 19.37 8.58 -26.92
CA ILE A 371 19.06 9.96 -27.31
C ILE A 371 19.71 10.89 -26.28
N ASP A 372 20.57 11.78 -26.78
CA ASP A 372 21.16 12.85 -25.97
C ASP A 372 20.09 13.85 -25.54
N GLY A 373 20.18 14.37 -24.32
CA GLY A 373 19.22 15.32 -23.77
C GLY A 373 18.97 16.54 -24.65
N LYS A 374 19.98 17.01 -25.39
CA LYS A 374 19.81 18.16 -26.32
C LYS A 374 18.91 17.83 -27.52
N ASP A 375 18.82 16.55 -27.90
CA ASP A 375 18.06 16.05 -29.04
C ASP A 375 16.71 15.44 -28.60
N LEU A 376 16.44 15.37 -27.29
CA LEU A 376 15.26 14.72 -26.73
C LEU A 376 13.95 15.29 -27.28
N MET A 377 13.81 16.62 -27.30
CA MET A 377 12.58 17.26 -27.80
C MET A 377 12.37 17.05 -29.30
N GLN A 378 13.44 16.83 -30.08
CA GLN A 378 13.33 16.52 -31.50
C GLN A 378 12.77 15.10 -31.74
N SER A 379 12.94 14.20 -30.76
CA SER A 379 12.38 12.84 -30.84
C SER A 379 10.87 12.77 -30.58
N ALA A 380 10.24 13.88 -30.16
CA ALA A 380 8.81 13.89 -29.86
C ALA A 380 7.96 13.61 -31.10
N GLN A 381 6.98 12.71 -30.98
CA GLN A 381 6.09 12.33 -32.07
C GLN A 381 4.62 12.36 -31.62
N PRO A 382 3.66 12.64 -32.52
CA PRO A 382 2.24 12.50 -32.20
C PRO A 382 1.92 11.11 -31.65
N TYR A 383 1.13 11.04 -30.57
CA TYR A 383 0.74 9.78 -29.94
C TYR A 383 -0.77 9.72 -29.75
N PHE A 384 -1.41 8.78 -30.45
CA PHE A 384 -2.86 8.65 -30.43
C PHE A 384 -3.32 7.74 -29.27
N ILE A 385 -4.18 8.30 -28.40
CA ILE A 385 -4.94 7.58 -27.37
C ILE A 385 -6.43 7.64 -27.68
N SER A 386 -6.95 8.84 -27.94
CA SER A 386 -8.34 9.09 -28.32
C SER A 386 -8.40 10.34 -29.21
N PRO A 387 -9.49 10.53 -29.99
CA PRO A 387 -9.64 11.72 -30.82
C PRO A 387 -9.82 13.03 -30.02
N ALA A 388 -10.03 12.94 -28.70
CA ALA A 388 -10.22 14.10 -27.83
C ALA A 388 -8.90 14.81 -27.47
N PHE A 389 -7.75 14.15 -27.64
CA PHE A 389 -6.46 14.66 -27.19
C PHE A 389 -5.44 14.78 -28.32
N ALA A 390 -4.74 15.91 -28.37
CA ALA A 390 -3.62 16.14 -29.26
C ALA A 390 -2.29 15.94 -28.51
N PHE A 391 -1.98 14.68 -28.18
CA PHE A 391 -0.74 14.35 -27.47
C PHE A 391 0.44 14.17 -28.41
N VAL A 392 1.60 14.58 -27.91
CA VAL A 392 2.91 14.19 -28.40
C VAL A 392 3.65 13.44 -27.31
N ALA A 393 4.50 12.49 -27.70
CA ALA A 393 5.21 11.60 -26.80
C ALA A 393 6.70 11.60 -27.11
N TYR A 394 7.53 11.57 -26.08
CA TYR A 394 8.98 11.37 -26.19
C TYR A 394 9.46 10.36 -25.13
N PRO A 395 10.57 9.63 -25.39
CA PRO A 395 11.12 8.68 -24.43
C PRO A 395 11.57 9.38 -23.14
N ASN A 396 11.52 8.69 -21.99
CA ASN A 396 11.87 9.27 -20.68
C ASN A 396 12.89 8.40 -19.95
N ARG A 397 14.04 8.98 -19.60
CA ARG A 397 15.14 8.29 -18.87
C ARG A 397 15.52 6.97 -19.55
N ASN A 398 15.88 5.96 -18.76
CA ASN A 398 16.34 4.68 -19.25
C ASN A 398 15.24 3.60 -19.14
N SER A 399 14.70 3.18 -20.27
CA SER A 399 13.73 2.09 -20.42
C SER A 399 14.37 0.71 -20.58
N VAL A 400 15.68 0.62 -20.87
CA VAL A 400 16.37 -0.65 -21.16
C VAL A 400 16.21 -1.70 -20.04
N PRO A 401 16.36 -1.36 -18.75
CA PRO A 401 16.28 -2.36 -17.68
C PRO A 401 14.89 -3.00 -17.54
N PHE A 402 13.83 -2.34 -18.00
CA PHE A 402 12.47 -2.86 -17.89
C PHE A 402 12.24 -4.13 -18.73
N ARG A 403 13.10 -4.38 -19.73
CA ARG A 403 13.08 -5.66 -20.45
C ARG A 403 13.37 -6.84 -19.52
N GLU A 404 14.28 -6.64 -18.57
CA GLU A 404 14.64 -7.62 -17.55
C GLU A 404 13.69 -7.54 -16.35
N TRP A 405 13.44 -6.34 -15.81
CA TRP A 405 12.63 -6.16 -14.59
C TRP A 405 11.18 -6.63 -14.74
N TYR A 406 10.59 -6.49 -15.93
CA TYR A 406 9.27 -7.03 -16.23
C TYR A 406 9.29 -8.43 -16.86
N ASN A 407 10.46 -9.06 -16.95
CA ASN A 407 10.64 -10.40 -17.50
C ASN A 407 10.06 -10.55 -18.92
N ILE A 408 10.37 -9.59 -19.82
CA ILE A 408 9.94 -9.60 -21.24
C ILE A 408 11.16 -9.69 -22.18
N PRO A 409 12.02 -10.71 -22.07
CA PRO A 409 13.20 -10.86 -22.94
C PRO A 409 12.85 -10.96 -24.43
N GLU A 410 11.62 -11.35 -24.76
CA GLU A 410 11.10 -11.45 -26.12
C GLU A 410 10.73 -10.11 -26.76
N ALA A 411 10.68 -9.02 -25.97
CA ALA A 411 10.29 -7.70 -26.46
C ALA A 411 11.36 -7.09 -27.38
N GLU A 412 10.93 -6.67 -28.56
CA GLU A 412 11.74 -5.99 -29.57
C GLU A 412 11.63 -4.46 -29.45
N LEU A 413 10.60 -3.95 -28.78
CA LEU A 413 10.42 -2.55 -28.43
C LEU A 413 10.05 -2.44 -26.96
N VAL A 414 10.81 -1.67 -26.19
CA VAL A 414 10.53 -1.38 -24.78
C VAL A 414 10.78 0.10 -24.55
N ILE A 415 9.71 0.88 -24.41
CA ILE A 415 9.78 2.33 -24.24
C ILE A 415 8.84 2.79 -23.13
N ARG A 416 9.39 3.50 -22.16
CA ARG A 416 8.67 4.35 -21.21
C ARG A 416 8.92 5.79 -21.58
N GLY A 417 7.88 6.61 -21.58
CA GLY A 417 7.95 7.97 -22.08
C GLY A 417 6.94 8.91 -21.45
N THR A 418 7.02 10.17 -21.86
CA THR A 418 6.20 11.25 -21.31
C THR A 418 5.31 11.83 -22.39
N LEU A 419 4.04 12.10 -22.04
CA LEU A 419 3.09 12.81 -22.90
C LEU A 419 3.10 14.31 -22.59
N ARG A 420 2.94 15.11 -23.64
CA ARG A 420 2.65 16.56 -23.60
C ARG A 420 1.60 16.89 -24.63
N TYR A 421 0.99 18.07 -24.54
CA TYR A 421 0.18 18.58 -25.65
C TYR A 421 1.07 19.02 -26.82
N GLN A 422 0.52 18.96 -28.02
CA GLN A 422 1.15 19.49 -29.24
C GLN A 422 1.67 20.92 -29.05
N GLY A 423 2.80 21.24 -29.67
CA GLY A 423 3.43 22.56 -29.58
C GLY A 423 4.35 22.75 -28.37
N PHE A 424 4.30 21.88 -27.36
CA PHE A 424 5.20 21.93 -26.20
C PHE A 424 6.66 21.64 -26.58
N PRO A 425 7.01 20.55 -27.29
CA PRO A 425 8.41 20.23 -27.60
C PRO A 425 9.10 21.32 -28.42
N GLU A 426 8.39 21.90 -29.40
CA GLU A 426 8.90 22.96 -30.27
C GLU A 426 9.21 24.22 -29.46
N PHE A 427 8.35 24.58 -28.52
CA PHE A 427 8.56 25.75 -27.65
C PHE A 427 9.77 25.56 -26.74
N VAL A 428 9.88 24.38 -26.12
CA VAL A 428 10.99 24.03 -25.22
C VAL A 428 12.31 23.95 -25.98
N LYS A 429 12.32 23.41 -27.20
CA LYS A 429 13.51 23.34 -28.06
C LYS A 429 14.16 24.72 -28.22
N VAL A 430 13.36 25.76 -28.46
CA VAL A 430 13.87 27.13 -28.59
C VAL A 430 14.42 27.66 -27.26
N LEU A 431 13.77 27.38 -26.12
CA LEU A 431 14.31 27.74 -24.80
C LEU A 431 15.67 27.06 -24.53
N VAL A 432 15.81 25.78 -24.89
CA VAL A 432 17.06 25.01 -24.77
C VAL A 432 18.15 25.62 -25.64
N GLN A 433 17.85 25.91 -26.90
CA GLN A 433 18.82 26.50 -27.85
C GLN A 433 19.31 27.87 -27.40
N LEU A 434 18.45 28.66 -26.76
CA LEU A 434 18.81 29.98 -26.20
C LEU A 434 19.59 29.88 -24.87
N GLY A 435 19.74 28.69 -24.29
CA GLY A 435 20.45 28.51 -23.03
C GLY A 435 19.65 28.86 -21.78
N TRP A 436 18.33 29.03 -21.87
CA TRP A 436 17.48 29.35 -20.72
C TRP A 436 17.47 28.26 -19.64
N LEU A 437 17.78 27.02 -20.01
CA LEU A 437 17.82 25.88 -19.07
C LEU A 437 19.22 25.69 -18.45
N ASP A 438 20.14 26.64 -18.61
CA ASP A 438 21.46 26.60 -17.98
C ASP A 438 21.35 26.79 -16.46
N MET A 439 21.94 25.85 -15.72
CA MET A 439 21.98 25.81 -14.26
C MET A 439 23.19 26.52 -13.67
N ASN A 440 24.18 26.88 -14.48
CA ASN A 440 25.41 27.51 -14.00
C ASN A 440 25.13 28.95 -13.58
N GLU A 441 25.74 29.36 -12.46
CA GLU A 441 25.68 30.76 -12.02
C GLU A 441 26.27 31.69 -13.09
N LYS A 442 25.60 32.82 -13.31
CA LYS A 442 26.01 33.84 -14.28
C LYS A 442 26.31 35.13 -13.53
N ALA A 443 27.58 35.53 -13.46
CA ALA A 443 27.99 36.77 -12.79
C ALA A 443 27.32 38.03 -13.35
N TRP A 444 26.92 38.01 -14.63
CA TRP A 444 26.22 39.13 -15.27
C TRP A 444 24.71 39.16 -15.00
N LEU A 445 24.12 38.07 -14.50
CA LEU A 445 22.68 37.96 -14.26
C LEU A 445 22.34 38.63 -12.93
N THR A 446 21.88 39.87 -13.01
CA THR A 446 21.58 40.72 -11.84
C THR A 446 20.15 41.22 -11.89
N SER A 447 19.57 41.52 -10.71
CA SER A 447 18.20 42.04 -10.59
C SER A 447 17.98 43.43 -11.21
N GLU A 448 19.04 44.10 -11.67
CA GLU A 448 18.93 45.35 -12.42
C GLU A 448 18.58 45.15 -13.90
N LEU A 449 18.80 43.93 -14.43
CA LEU A 449 18.45 43.61 -15.81
C LEU A 449 16.94 43.43 -15.97
N THR A 450 16.45 43.83 -17.14
CA THR A 450 15.11 43.47 -17.61
C THR A 450 15.12 42.13 -18.34
N TRP A 451 13.94 41.53 -18.52
CA TRP A 451 13.82 40.32 -19.35
C TRP A 451 14.37 40.51 -20.76
N LEU A 452 14.11 41.68 -21.36
CA LEU A 452 14.64 42.05 -22.67
C LEU A 452 16.18 42.15 -22.66
N ASP A 453 16.80 42.68 -21.60
CA ASP A 453 18.26 42.74 -21.49
C ASP A 453 18.88 41.34 -21.41
N VAL A 454 18.21 40.40 -20.71
CA VAL A 454 18.66 39.01 -20.68
C VAL A 454 18.54 38.37 -22.07
N MET A 455 17.42 38.56 -22.76
CA MET A 455 17.26 38.07 -24.12
C MET A 455 18.30 38.65 -25.07
N GLN A 456 18.57 39.97 -24.98
CA GLN A 456 19.60 40.63 -25.76
C GLN A 456 20.96 39.94 -25.57
N LYS A 457 21.34 39.67 -24.32
CA LYS A 457 22.59 38.97 -23.98
C LYS A 457 22.63 37.53 -24.47
N LEU A 458 21.52 36.81 -24.45
CA LEU A 458 21.46 35.43 -24.96
C LEU A 458 21.55 35.36 -26.48
N THR A 459 21.02 36.35 -27.19
CA THR A 459 21.07 36.43 -28.66
C THR A 459 22.26 37.20 -29.21
N ASP A 460 23.05 37.85 -28.35
CA ASP A 460 24.19 38.70 -28.73
C ASP A 460 23.84 39.77 -29.78
N VAL A 461 22.67 40.41 -29.64
CA VAL A 461 22.22 41.48 -30.55
C VAL A 461 22.66 42.86 -30.04
N GLU A 462 23.09 43.73 -30.95
CA GLU A 462 23.62 45.05 -30.59
C GLU A 462 22.57 45.96 -29.93
N GLU A 463 21.31 45.88 -30.36
CA GLU A 463 20.21 46.69 -29.86
C GLU A 463 19.29 45.88 -28.94
N ALA A 464 19.02 46.42 -27.74
CA ALA A 464 18.04 45.87 -26.80
C ALA A 464 16.60 46.22 -27.24
N SER A 465 16.17 45.72 -28.40
CA SER A 465 14.81 45.88 -28.90
C SER A 465 14.17 44.53 -29.24
N GLU A 466 12.86 44.42 -29.00
CA GLU A 466 12.11 43.21 -29.30
C GLU A 466 12.23 42.81 -30.79
N SER A 467 12.21 43.79 -31.69
CA SER A 467 12.35 43.55 -33.13
C SER A 467 13.71 42.98 -33.50
N ALA A 468 14.80 43.46 -32.89
CA ALA A 468 16.15 42.95 -33.13
C ALA A 468 16.30 41.50 -32.64
N VAL A 469 15.82 41.22 -31.43
CA VAL A 469 15.82 39.86 -30.86
C VAL A 469 15.00 38.91 -31.73
N ILE A 470 13.80 39.29 -32.15
CA ILE A 470 12.94 38.46 -33.01
C ILE A 470 13.62 38.20 -34.37
N ALA A 471 14.23 39.20 -34.98
CA ALA A 471 14.94 39.03 -36.25
C ALA A 471 16.10 38.04 -36.12
N HIS A 472 16.86 38.12 -35.02
CA HIS A 472 17.90 37.16 -34.72
C HIS A 472 17.33 35.74 -34.55
N LEU A 473 16.27 35.57 -33.73
CA LEU A 473 15.64 34.27 -33.52
C LEU A 473 15.20 33.63 -34.83
N LYS A 474 14.55 34.38 -35.72
CA LYS A 474 14.13 33.87 -37.05
C LYS A 474 15.30 33.49 -37.96
N ALA A 475 16.47 34.07 -37.75
CA ALA A 475 17.66 33.78 -38.54
C ALA A 475 18.46 32.58 -37.99
N THR A 476 18.44 32.34 -36.68
CA THR A 476 19.30 31.33 -36.03
C THR A 476 18.57 30.07 -35.57
N VAL A 477 17.25 30.14 -35.37
CA VAL A 477 16.43 29.02 -34.90
C VAL A 477 15.67 28.40 -36.08
N GLU A 478 15.76 27.07 -36.19
CA GLU A 478 14.96 26.31 -37.15
C GLU A 478 13.56 26.04 -36.60
N PHE A 479 12.57 26.76 -37.14
CA PHE A 479 11.15 26.57 -36.82
C PHE A 479 10.50 25.59 -37.82
N PRO A 480 9.56 24.72 -37.38
CA PRO A 480 8.87 23.80 -38.28
C PRO A 480 8.04 24.49 -39.38
N SER A 481 7.54 25.69 -39.11
CA SER A 481 6.81 26.53 -40.06
C SER A 481 6.77 27.99 -39.58
N GLU A 482 6.41 28.91 -40.46
CA GLU A 482 6.21 30.33 -40.09
C GLU A 482 5.08 30.52 -39.06
N SER A 483 4.06 29.64 -39.11
CA SER A 483 2.98 29.61 -38.12
C SER A 483 3.52 29.25 -36.74
N GLU A 484 4.39 28.24 -36.66
CA GLU A 484 5.01 27.83 -35.40
C GLU A 484 6.00 28.87 -34.88
N ALA A 485 6.77 29.51 -35.76
CA ALA A 485 7.62 30.64 -35.38
C ALA A 485 6.79 31.76 -34.73
N THR A 486 5.67 32.13 -35.35
CA THR A 486 4.75 33.14 -34.84
C THR A 486 4.16 32.75 -33.48
N ARG A 487 3.72 31.50 -33.32
CA ARG A 487 3.16 30.96 -32.07
C ARG A 487 4.18 31.01 -30.93
N ILE A 488 5.41 30.53 -31.16
CA ILE A 488 6.47 30.48 -30.15
C ILE A 488 6.89 31.89 -29.74
N ILE A 489 7.13 32.79 -30.72
CA ILE A 489 7.47 34.19 -30.44
C ILE A 489 6.35 34.88 -29.65
N SER A 490 5.08 34.64 -30.01
CA SER A 490 3.94 35.17 -29.25
C SER A 490 3.92 34.64 -27.81
N GLY A 491 4.26 33.37 -27.60
CA GLY A 491 4.37 32.80 -26.27
C GLY A 491 5.55 33.33 -25.45
N PHE A 492 6.70 33.61 -26.07
CA PHE A 492 7.80 34.33 -25.39
C PHE A 492 7.37 35.72 -24.93
N ARG A 493 6.58 36.42 -25.75
CA ARG A 493 5.94 37.69 -25.37
C ARG A 493 4.98 37.52 -24.20
N TRP A 494 4.15 36.47 -24.21
CA TRP A 494 3.22 36.15 -23.12
C TRP A 494 3.94 35.84 -21.79
N ILE A 495 5.05 35.11 -21.84
CA ILE A 495 5.90 34.85 -20.65
C ILE A 495 6.58 36.14 -20.16
N GLY A 496 6.71 37.15 -21.04
CA GLY A 496 7.33 38.43 -20.75
C GLY A 496 8.82 38.47 -21.07
N LEU A 497 9.36 37.54 -21.87
CA LEU A 497 10.80 37.48 -22.20
C LEU A 497 11.28 38.71 -22.99
N PHE A 498 10.36 39.43 -23.66
CA PHE A 498 10.68 40.67 -24.36
C PHE A 498 10.31 41.94 -23.56
N SER A 499 9.90 41.78 -22.30
CA SER A 499 9.45 42.91 -21.48
C SER A 499 10.60 43.70 -20.88
N THR A 500 10.33 44.97 -20.56
CA THR A 500 11.20 45.84 -19.79
C THR A 500 11.00 45.70 -18.27
N GLU A 501 10.28 44.65 -17.84
CA GLU A 501 10.14 44.31 -16.41
C GLU A 501 11.47 43.77 -15.89
N LYS A 502 11.88 44.21 -14.69
CA LYS A 502 13.09 43.70 -14.03
C LYS A 502 12.95 42.22 -13.70
N ILE A 503 14.02 41.46 -13.88
CA ILE A 503 14.05 40.04 -13.53
C ILE A 503 14.14 39.86 -12.00
N ASN A 504 13.53 38.80 -11.50
CA ASN A 504 13.76 38.32 -10.14
C ASN A 504 14.74 37.15 -10.16
N VAL A 505 16.04 37.45 -10.00
CA VAL A 505 17.11 36.44 -10.05
C VAL A 505 16.91 35.41 -8.93
N ARG A 506 16.79 34.14 -9.31
CA ARG A 506 16.73 33.01 -8.38
C ARG A 506 17.93 32.10 -8.64
N GLY A 507 18.63 31.70 -7.59
CA GLY A 507 19.76 30.76 -7.67
C GLY A 507 20.97 31.25 -8.50
N GLY A 508 21.01 32.52 -8.89
CA GLY A 508 22.09 33.10 -9.72
C GLY A 508 22.18 32.55 -11.15
N ASN A 509 21.22 31.72 -11.59
CA ASN A 509 21.24 31.05 -12.89
C ASN A 509 19.95 31.31 -13.69
N LEU A 510 20.00 31.02 -15.00
CA LEU A 510 18.91 31.31 -15.93
C LEU A 510 17.70 30.38 -15.70
N LEU A 511 17.96 29.10 -15.45
CA LEU A 511 16.90 28.10 -15.24
C LEU A 511 16.01 28.47 -14.06
N ASP A 512 16.60 28.73 -12.90
CA ASP A 512 15.85 29.02 -11.68
C ASP A 512 15.13 30.38 -11.77
N THR A 513 15.72 31.35 -12.47
CA THR A 513 15.10 32.66 -12.77
C THR A 513 13.90 32.50 -13.68
N LEU A 514 13.99 31.66 -14.73
CA LEU A 514 12.84 31.34 -15.59
C LEU A 514 11.77 30.55 -14.82
N CYS A 515 12.16 29.57 -13.99
CA CYS A 515 11.23 28.82 -13.15
C CYS A 515 10.38 29.75 -12.29
N ALA A 516 10.99 30.76 -11.66
CA ALA A 516 10.28 31.73 -10.84
C ALA A 516 9.17 32.46 -11.61
N ARG A 517 9.44 32.82 -12.88
CA ARG A 517 8.46 33.47 -13.75
C ARG A 517 7.33 32.54 -14.16
N LEU A 518 7.69 31.32 -14.57
CA LEU A 518 6.73 30.33 -15.05
C LEU A 518 5.82 29.82 -13.93
N GLU A 519 6.32 29.69 -12.70
CA GLU A 519 5.53 29.32 -11.52
C GLU A 519 4.37 30.29 -11.27
N ASP A 520 4.59 31.59 -11.44
CA ASP A 520 3.54 32.57 -11.22
C ASP A 520 2.52 32.61 -12.37
N LEU A 521 3.02 32.55 -13.61
CA LEU A 521 2.18 32.64 -14.81
C LEU A 521 1.41 31.36 -15.13
N MET A 522 1.94 30.19 -14.79
CA MET A 522 1.40 28.88 -15.19
C MET A 522 1.03 28.01 -13.99
N LYS A 523 0.57 28.64 -12.90
CA LYS A 523 -0.13 27.95 -11.81
C LYS A 523 -1.58 27.63 -12.22
N TYR A 524 -2.16 26.66 -11.53
CA TYR A 524 -3.60 26.43 -11.60
C TYR A 524 -4.34 27.56 -10.89
N ASP A 525 -5.35 28.09 -11.56
CA ASP A 525 -6.28 29.05 -10.98
C ASP A 525 -7.37 28.32 -10.18
N GLU A 526 -8.08 29.05 -9.33
CA GLU A 526 -9.16 28.49 -8.53
C GLU A 526 -10.26 27.89 -9.43
N GLY A 527 -10.66 26.64 -9.13
CA GLY A 527 -11.68 25.91 -9.90
C GLY A 527 -11.17 25.20 -11.15
N GLU A 528 -9.94 25.45 -11.59
CA GLU A 528 -9.31 24.65 -12.65
C GLU A 528 -8.96 23.24 -12.17
N ARG A 529 -8.76 22.34 -13.13
CA ARG A 529 -8.41 20.95 -12.86
C ARG A 529 -7.28 20.46 -13.76
N ASP A 530 -6.48 19.55 -13.22
CA ASP A 530 -5.47 18.81 -13.96
C ASP A 530 -6.06 17.52 -14.56
N LEU A 531 -5.24 16.85 -15.35
CA LEU A 531 -5.47 15.60 -16.03
C LEU A 531 -4.23 14.73 -15.87
N VAL A 532 -4.44 13.50 -15.39
CA VAL A 532 -3.48 12.42 -15.52
C VAL A 532 -3.92 11.51 -16.66
N MET A 533 -3.02 11.27 -17.60
CA MET A 533 -3.19 10.26 -18.64
C MET A 533 -2.02 9.28 -18.56
N LEU A 534 -2.31 8.01 -18.40
CA LEU A 534 -1.34 6.92 -18.41
C LEU A 534 -1.87 5.81 -19.31
N GLN A 535 -1.12 5.44 -20.35
CA GLN A 535 -1.46 4.31 -21.20
C GLN A 535 -0.28 3.36 -21.37
N HIS A 536 -0.53 2.08 -21.09
CA HIS A 536 0.26 0.99 -21.61
C HIS A 536 -0.29 0.50 -22.94
N LYS A 537 0.60 0.11 -23.85
CA LYS A 537 0.29 -0.55 -25.11
C LYS A 537 1.21 -1.76 -25.26
N PHE A 538 0.60 -2.91 -25.48
CA PHE A 538 1.27 -4.19 -25.66
C PHE A 538 0.94 -4.72 -27.05
N VAL A 539 1.95 -5.00 -27.87
CA VAL A 539 1.77 -5.81 -29.08
C VAL A 539 2.14 -7.24 -28.72
N VAL A 540 1.18 -8.14 -28.85
CA VAL A 540 1.27 -9.52 -28.35
C VAL A 540 1.20 -10.50 -29.52
N GLU A 541 2.12 -11.47 -29.55
CA GLU A 541 2.08 -12.65 -30.43
C GLU A 541 1.58 -13.84 -29.62
N TRP A 542 0.47 -14.45 -30.03
CA TRP A 542 -0.10 -15.64 -29.39
C TRP A 542 0.48 -16.94 -29.96
N GLN A 543 0.24 -18.07 -29.27
CA GLN A 543 0.78 -19.37 -29.68
C GLN A 543 0.31 -19.86 -31.05
N ASP A 544 -0.86 -19.41 -31.49
CA ASP A 544 -1.41 -19.71 -32.82
C ASP A 544 -0.82 -18.82 -33.93
N GLY A 545 0.08 -17.90 -33.57
CA GLY A 545 0.70 -16.93 -34.47
C GLY A 545 -0.15 -15.68 -34.71
N SER A 546 -1.32 -15.55 -34.08
CA SER A 546 -2.12 -14.32 -34.16
C SER A 546 -1.47 -13.18 -33.37
N GLU A 547 -1.61 -11.96 -33.89
CA GLU A 547 -1.14 -10.75 -33.20
C GLU A 547 -2.33 -9.92 -32.71
N GLN A 548 -2.20 -9.36 -31.50
CA GLN A 548 -3.18 -8.43 -30.93
C GLN A 548 -2.48 -7.23 -30.30
N THR A 549 -3.12 -6.06 -30.38
CA THR A 549 -2.72 -4.89 -29.61
C THR A 549 -3.63 -4.74 -28.40
N LEU A 550 -3.04 -4.80 -27.22
CA LEU A 550 -3.73 -4.56 -25.95
C LEU A 550 -3.36 -3.17 -25.44
N THR A 551 -4.33 -2.48 -24.85
CA THR A 551 -4.09 -1.23 -24.13
C THR A 551 -4.58 -1.35 -22.70
N SER A 552 -3.93 -0.65 -21.79
CA SER A 552 -4.40 -0.43 -20.42
C SER A 552 -4.31 1.07 -20.17
N THR A 553 -5.41 1.74 -19.84
CA THR A 553 -5.46 3.22 -19.82
C THR A 553 -6.09 3.76 -18.53
N LEU A 554 -5.41 4.67 -17.84
CA LEU A 554 -5.94 5.52 -16.77
C LEU A 554 -6.10 6.94 -17.32
N GLU A 555 -7.32 7.45 -17.23
CA GLU A 555 -7.70 8.84 -17.50
C GLU A 555 -8.37 9.38 -16.24
N GLU A 556 -7.70 10.29 -15.54
CA GLU A 556 -8.18 10.84 -14.26
C GLU A 556 -8.11 12.36 -14.29
N TYR A 557 -9.22 13.03 -13.97
CA TYR A 557 -9.27 14.49 -13.84
C TYR A 557 -9.23 14.90 -12.38
N GLY A 558 -8.58 16.02 -12.11
CA GLY A 558 -8.64 16.66 -10.81
C GLY A 558 -10.07 17.07 -10.46
N ILE A 559 -10.36 17.05 -9.16
CA ILE A 559 -11.65 17.47 -8.63
C ILE A 559 -11.55 18.97 -8.34
N PRO A 560 -12.36 19.85 -8.98
CA PRO A 560 -12.38 21.27 -8.64
C PRO A 560 -12.62 21.47 -7.14
N TYR A 561 -11.81 22.32 -6.50
CA TYR A 561 -11.80 22.55 -5.04
C TYR A 561 -11.46 21.33 -4.17
N GLY A 562 -11.07 20.22 -4.79
CA GLY A 562 -10.61 19.00 -4.13
C GLY A 562 -9.17 18.68 -4.49
N HIS A 563 -8.85 17.38 -4.50
CA HIS A 563 -7.51 16.92 -4.89
C HIS A 563 -7.33 16.94 -6.40
N SER A 564 -6.14 17.35 -6.83
CA SER A 564 -5.67 17.16 -8.21
C SER A 564 -5.53 15.66 -8.52
N ALA A 565 -5.68 15.30 -9.80
CA ALA A 565 -5.44 13.95 -10.29
C ALA A 565 -4.00 13.52 -9.97
N MET A 566 -3.02 14.42 -10.15
CA MET A 566 -1.62 14.17 -9.80
C MET A 566 -1.45 13.88 -8.31
N ALA A 567 -2.07 14.68 -7.42
CA ALA A 567 -1.96 14.44 -5.99
C ALA A 567 -2.61 13.11 -5.58
N ARG A 568 -3.80 12.78 -6.10
CA ARG A 568 -4.47 11.49 -5.82
C ARG A 568 -3.64 10.30 -6.30
N THR A 569 -3.24 10.32 -7.57
CA THR A 569 -2.54 9.19 -8.21
C THR A 569 -1.12 8.97 -7.70
N VAL A 570 -0.52 9.94 -7.00
CA VAL A 570 0.77 9.76 -6.30
C VAL A 570 0.55 9.45 -4.81
N GLY A 571 -0.29 10.22 -4.13
CA GLY A 571 -0.44 10.14 -2.68
C GLY A 571 -1.19 8.90 -2.21
N VAL A 572 -2.23 8.46 -2.94
CA VAL A 572 -3.04 7.30 -2.55
C VAL A 572 -2.24 5.99 -2.64
N PRO A 573 -1.53 5.65 -3.73
CA PRO A 573 -0.65 4.47 -3.76
C PRO A 573 0.41 4.49 -2.67
N CYS A 574 0.98 5.67 -2.37
CA CYS A 574 1.96 5.83 -1.30
C CYS A 574 1.36 5.53 0.09
N GLY A 575 0.15 6.02 0.36
CA GLY A 575 -0.59 5.71 1.59
C GLY A 575 -0.92 4.22 1.71
N ILE A 576 -1.37 3.59 0.62
CA ILE A 576 -1.65 2.14 0.57
C ILE A 576 -0.38 1.34 0.89
N ALA A 577 0.72 1.61 0.20
CA ALA A 577 1.98 0.89 0.40
C ALA A 577 2.51 1.06 1.84
N THR A 578 2.39 2.27 2.39
CA THR A 578 2.74 2.53 3.79
C THR A 578 1.94 1.66 4.75
N GLN A 579 0.61 1.59 4.59
CA GLN A 579 -0.22 0.76 5.46
C GLN A 579 0.12 -0.72 5.32
N LEU A 580 0.36 -1.21 4.09
CA LEU A 580 0.72 -2.61 3.85
C LEU A 580 2.10 -2.99 4.44
N VAL A 581 3.06 -2.06 4.49
CA VAL A 581 4.33 -2.27 5.20
C VAL A 581 4.10 -2.33 6.71
N LEU A 582 3.31 -1.40 7.28
CA LEU A 582 3.00 -1.38 8.72
C LEU A 582 2.23 -2.62 9.18
N ASP A 583 1.36 -3.16 8.32
CA ASP A 583 0.57 -4.37 8.57
C ASP A 583 1.36 -5.67 8.35
N GLY A 584 2.60 -5.58 7.84
CA GLY A 584 3.46 -6.74 7.57
C GLY A 584 3.08 -7.55 6.33
N VAL A 585 2.21 -7.02 5.46
CA VAL A 585 1.87 -7.63 4.17
C VAL A 585 3.05 -7.48 3.21
N LEU A 586 3.61 -6.27 3.10
CA LEU A 586 4.87 -6.01 2.39
C LEU A 586 6.02 -6.13 3.39
N ASN A 587 6.58 -7.33 3.51
CA ASN A 587 7.56 -7.67 4.55
C ASN A 587 8.98 -8.00 4.01
N GLN A 588 9.18 -7.96 2.70
CA GLN A 588 10.49 -8.21 2.11
C GLN A 588 11.47 -7.06 2.45
N THR A 589 12.49 -7.37 3.24
CA THR A 589 13.50 -6.37 3.66
C THR A 589 14.41 -5.96 2.50
N GLY A 590 15.06 -4.79 2.62
CA GLY A 590 15.90 -4.21 1.58
C GLY A 590 15.18 -3.14 0.75
N ILE A 591 15.81 -2.78 -0.36
CA ILE A 591 15.32 -1.78 -1.33
C ILE A 591 14.35 -2.48 -2.29
N GLN A 592 13.07 -2.18 -2.14
CA GLN A 592 11.98 -2.79 -2.90
C GLN A 592 11.37 -1.82 -3.92
N ALA A 593 10.83 -2.38 -4.99
CA ALA A 593 10.06 -1.70 -6.03
C ALA A 593 8.96 -2.66 -6.55
N PRO A 594 7.83 -2.15 -7.07
CA PRO A 594 6.68 -2.97 -7.46
C PRO A 594 6.89 -3.67 -8.82
N TYR A 595 7.84 -4.60 -8.91
CA TYR A 595 8.14 -5.32 -10.15
C TYR A 595 7.63 -6.76 -10.19
N THR A 596 7.09 -7.26 -9.09
CA THR A 596 6.57 -8.63 -9.00
C THR A 596 5.11 -8.63 -8.58
N LYS A 597 4.39 -9.70 -8.91
CA LYS A 597 2.97 -9.85 -8.57
C LYS A 597 2.73 -9.80 -7.06
N GLU A 598 3.64 -10.35 -6.27
CA GLU A 598 3.54 -10.43 -4.82
C GLU A 598 3.50 -9.03 -4.18
N ILE A 599 4.20 -8.06 -4.77
CA ILE A 599 4.14 -6.65 -4.35
C ILE A 599 2.98 -5.93 -5.03
N CYS A 600 2.78 -6.14 -6.33
CA CYS A 600 1.81 -5.39 -7.13
C CYS A 600 0.35 -5.70 -6.79
N ASP A 601 -0.02 -6.98 -6.67
CA ASP A 601 -1.40 -7.42 -6.50
C ASP A 601 -2.08 -6.86 -5.23
N PRO A 602 -1.48 -6.91 -4.03
CA PRO A 602 -2.11 -6.34 -2.84
C PRO A 602 -2.28 -4.82 -2.93
N ILE A 603 -1.33 -4.10 -3.52
CA ILE A 603 -1.43 -2.65 -3.71
C ILE A 603 -2.53 -2.33 -4.73
N ARG A 604 -2.53 -3.01 -5.87
CA ARG A 604 -3.49 -2.80 -6.96
C ARG A 604 -4.92 -3.08 -6.51
N ALA A 605 -5.16 -4.14 -5.74
CA ALA A 605 -6.50 -4.45 -5.24
C ALA A 605 -7.08 -3.33 -4.35
N LEU A 606 -6.26 -2.73 -3.48
CA LEU A 606 -6.68 -1.59 -2.66
C LEU A 606 -6.80 -0.30 -3.48
N LEU A 607 -5.95 -0.11 -4.48
CA LEU A 607 -5.99 1.04 -5.37
C LEU A 607 -7.29 1.06 -6.21
N GLU A 608 -7.68 -0.10 -6.73
CA GLU A 608 -8.95 -0.30 -7.45
C GLU A 608 -10.16 0.01 -6.55
N ALA A 609 -10.09 -0.33 -5.25
CA ALA A 609 -11.12 0.01 -4.27
C ALA A 609 -11.21 1.52 -3.97
N GLU A 610 -10.14 2.28 -4.17
CA GLU A 610 -10.13 3.76 -4.11
C GLU A 610 -10.62 4.41 -5.43
N GLY A 611 -11.07 3.59 -6.39
CA GLY A 611 -11.57 4.04 -7.69
C GLY A 611 -10.47 4.44 -8.67
N LEU A 612 -9.21 4.03 -8.43
CA LEU A 612 -8.08 4.28 -9.32
C LEU A 612 -7.71 2.98 -10.03
N SER A 613 -8.03 2.87 -11.32
CA SER A 613 -7.74 1.67 -12.11
C SER A 613 -7.42 2.00 -13.57
N MET A 614 -6.74 1.08 -14.25
CA MET A 614 -6.51 1.17 -15.69
C MET A 614 -7.49 0.28 -16.44
N VAL A 615 -8.17 0.83 -17.44
CA VAL A 615 -9.13 0.13 -18.27
C VAL A 615 -8.41 -0.60 -19.40
N GLU A 616 -8.54 -1.93 -19.44
CA GLU A 616 -7.93 -2.78 -20.46
C GLU A 616 -8.85 -2.95 -21.69
N ARG A 617 -8.27 -2.86 -22.90
CA ARG A 617 -8.97 -3.07 -24.18
C ARG A 617 -8.09 -3.78 -25.19
N VAL A 618 -8.71 -4.59 -26.06
CA VAL A 618 -8.12 -5.09 -27.31
C VAL A 618 -8.47 -4.09 -28.41
N LEU A 619 -7.48 -3.68 -29.22
CA LEU A 619 -7.67 -2.77 -30.36
C LEU A 619 -7.85 -3.52 -31.68
#